data_AF-A0AA96WCP3-F1
#
_entry.id   AF-A0AA96WCP3-F1
#
_cell.length_a   1.000
_cell.length_b   1.000
_cell.length_c   1.000
_cell.angle_alpha   90.00
_cell.angle_beta   90.00
_cell.angle_gamma   90.00
#
_symmetry.space_group_name_H-M   'P 1'
#
loop_
_entity.id
_entity.type
_entity.pdbx_description
1 polymer ?
#
loop_
_entity_poly.entity_id
_entity_poly.type
_entity_poly.pdbx_seq_one_letter_code
_entity_poly.pdbx_strand_id
1 'polypeptide(L)'
;MSKKTAPKPKPLPSNAELVTVDEAARMLGRGYSRRSIFRRIKSGEWQEGIHWIDDRRQDSDRRIIKINLTAVQELRGTPAAFR
;
A
#
# COMPACT_ATOMS: atom_id res chain seq x y z
N MET A 1 -6.98 26.95 -21.05
CA MET A 1 -7.24 25.54 -20.65
C MET A 1 -6.34 25.18 -19.48
N SER A 2 -6.84 25.26 -18.25
CA SER A 2 -6.05 24.99 -17.05
C SER A 2 -5.72 23.51 -16.95
N LYS A 3 -4.44 23.15 -17.10
CA LYS A 3 -3.93 21.81 -16.80
C LYS A 3 -4.10 21.60 -15.28
N LYS A 4 -5.11 20.84 -14.86
CA LYS A 4 -5.16 20.27 -13.51
C LYS A 4 -3.96 19.35 -13.37
N THR A 5 -2.87 19.85 -12.80
CA THR A 5 -1.74 19.02 -12.38
C THR A 5 -2.27 18.04 -11.35
N ALA A 6 -2.21 16.74 -11.66
CA ALA A 6 -2.48 15.69 -10.68
C ALA A 6 -1.64 15.96 -9.43
N PRO A 7 -2.19 15.79 -8.21
CA PRO A 7 -1.39 15.94 -7.01
C PRO A 7 -0.23 14.96 -7.11
N LYS A 8 1.01 15.47 -7.05
CA LYS A 8 2.19 14.62 -6.90
C LYS A 8 1.91 13.67 -5.72
N PRO A 9 2.17 12.37 -5.86
CA PRO A 9 1.98 11.44 -4.75
C PRO A 9 2.76 11.99 -3.56
N LYS A 10 2.07 12.15 -2.41
CA LYS A 10 2.73 12.59 -1.18
C LYS A 10 3.92 11.65 -0.96
N PRO A 11 5.13 12.19 -0.72
CA PRO A 11 6.23 11.32 -0.33
C PRO A 11 5.80 10.56 0.91
N LEU A 12 6.04 9.24 0.89
CA LEU A 12 5.78 8.40 2.06
C LEU A 12 6.52 9.00 3.26
N PRO A 13 5.92 8.98 4.46
CA PRO A 13 6.60 9.48 5.64
C PRO A 13 7.91 8.72 5.86
N SER A 14 8.92 9.39 6.42
CA SER A 14 10.29 8.83 6.54
C SER A 14 10.37 7.57 7.42
N ASN A 15 9.31 7.26 8.18
CA ASN A 15 9.16 6.07 9.00
C ASN A 15 8.31 4.96 8.34
N ALA A 16 7.97 5.10 7.05
CA ALA A 16 7.20 4.07 6.34
C ALA A 16 8.02 2.79 6.22
N GLU A 17 7.60 1.74 6.92
CA GLU A 17 8.22 0.42 6.81
C GLU A 17 7.71 -0.27 5.54
N LEU A 18 8.54 -0.25 4.49
CA LEU A 18 8.22 -0.84 3.20
C LEU A 18 8.74 -2.27 3.10
N VAL A 19 7.82 -3.23 3.09
CA VAL A 19 8.15 -4.66 3.02
C VAL A 19 7.51 -5.33 1.81
N THR A 20 7.98 -6.52 1.45
CA THR A 20 7.33 -7.35 0.41
C THR A 20 5.95 -7.84 0.85
N VAL A 21 5.13 -8.28 -0.11
CA VAL A 21 3.82 -8.89 0.18
C VAL A 21 3.95 -10.13 1.10
N ASP A 22 5.04 -10.88 0.99
CA ASP A 22 5.28 -12.06 1.83
C ASP A 22 5.59 -11.70 3.27
N GLU A 23 6.48 -10.73 3.47
CA GLU A 23 6.81 -10.20 4.79
C GLU A 23 5.58 -9.57 5.43
N ALA A 24 4.84 -8.75 4.69
CA ALA A 24 3.60 -8.16 5.17
C ALA A 24 2.59 -9.23 5.62
N ALA A 25 2.43 -10.31 4.85
CA ALA A 25 1.53 -11.39 5.23
C ALA A 25 1.95 -12.09 6.53
N ARG A 26 3.25 -12.28 6.75
CA ARG A 26 3.80 -12.85 8.00
C ARG A 26 3.61 -11.90 9.17
N MET A 27 3.92 -10.61 8.99
CA MET A 27 3.89 -9.62 10.07
C MET A 27 2.48 -9.21 10.46
N LEU A 28 1.56 -9.06 9.49
CA LEU A 28 0.16 -8.71 9.77
C LEU A 28 -0.63 -9.88 10.36
N GLY A 29 -0.24 -11.11 10.02
CA GLY A 29 -0.79 -12.35 10.56
C GLY A 29 -2.19 -12.69 10.04
N ARG A 30 -3.05 -13.21 10.94
CA ARG A 30 -4.37 -13.75 10.61
C ARG A 30 -5.21 -12.72 9.82
N GLY A 31 -5.79 -13.17 8.70
CA GLY A 31 -6.63 -12.33 7.83
C GLY A 31 -5.89 -11.60 6.70
N TYR A 32 -4.55 -11.65 6.69
CA TYR A 32 -3.69 -10.95 5.71
C TYR A 32 -2.81 -11.92 4.90
N SER A 33 -3.37 -13.03 4.41
CA SER A 33 -2.66 -13.86 3.43
C SER A 33 -2.32 -13.06 2.16
N ARG A 34 -1.35 -13.53 1.35
CA ARG A 34 -1.01 -12.87 0.07
C ARG A 34 -2.25 -12.58 -0.78
N ARG A 35 -3.13 -13.58 -0.93
CA ARG A 35 -4.40 -13.45 -1.67
C ARG A 35 -5.28 -12.35 -1.07
N SER A 36 -5.36 -12.28 0.25
CA SER A 36 -6.13 -11.27 0.98
C SER A 36 -5.58 -9.86 0.75
N ILE A 37 -4.26 -9.70 0.77
CA ILE A 37 -3.58 -8.43 0.47
C ILE A 37 -3.86 -8.00 -0.97
N PHE A 38 -3.63 -8.88 -1.95
CA PHE A 38 -3.92 -8.58 -3.35
C PHE A 38 -5.39 -8.26 -3.61
N ARG A 39 -6.33 -8.91 -2.90
CA ARG A 39 -7.76 -8.58 -3.00
C ARG A 39 -8.01 -7.12 -2.59
N ARG A 40 -7.41 -6.66 -1.50
CA ARG A 40 -7.56 -5.27 -1.00
C ARG A 40 -6.96 -4.23 -1.92
N ILE A 41 -5.80 -4.54 -2.50
CA ILE A 41 -5.18 -3.71 -3.52
C ILE A 41 -6.10 -3.63 -4.75
N LYS A 42 -6.57 -4.77 -5.25
CA LYS A 42 -7.44 -4.83 -6.44
C LYS A 42 -8.80 -4.17 -6.22
N SER A 43 -9.36 -4.26 -5.01
CA SER A 43 -10.65 -3.64 -4.68
C SER A 43 -10.53 -2.13 -4.41
N GLY A 44 -9.32 -1.57 -4.36
CA GLY A 44 -9.08 -0.18 -3.98
C GLY A 44 -9.21 0.10 -2.48
N GLU A 45 -9.41 -0.94 -1.64
CA GLU A 45 -9.39 -0.81 -0.18
C GLU A 45 -8.02 -0.29 0.29
N TRP A 46 -6.95 -0.76 -0.36
CA TRP A 46 -5.59 -0.27 -0.14
C TRP A 46 -5.17 0.65 -1.29
N GLN A 47 -4.99 1.92 -0.96
CA GLN A 47 -4.62 2.98 -1.91
C GLN A 47 -3.12 2.96 -2.21
N GLU A 48 -2.76 3.06 -3.50
CA GLU A 48 -1.38 3.20 -3.98
C GLU A 48 -0.79 4.54 -3.53
N GLY A 49 0.49 4.55 -3.15
CA GLY A 49 1.16 5.71 -2.57
C GLY A 49 0.85 5.94 -1.08
N ILE A 50 -0.06 5.16 -0.49
CA ILE A 50 -0.39 5.22 0.95
C ILE A 50 -0.12 3.88 1.60
N HIS A 51 -0.87 2.84 1.22
CA HIS A 51 -0.81 1.51 1.83
C HIS A 51 0.17 0.58 1.10
N TRP A 52 0.44 0.86 -0.17
CA TRP A 52 1.37 0.11 -0.99
C TRP A 52 1.93 0.99 -2.11
N ILE A 53 3.05 0.58 -2.69
CA ILE A 53 3.67 1.21 -3.86
C ILE A 53 4.08 0.16 -4.89
N ASP A 54 4.10 0.55 -6.16
CA ASP A 54 4.78 -0.20 -7.21
C ASP A 54 6.24 0.28 -7.35
N ASP A 55 7.17 -0.48 -6.78
CA ASP A 55 8.62 -0.26 -6.82
C ASP A 55 9.27 -0.91 -8.05
N ARG A 56 8.54 -0.94 -9.17
CA ARG A 56 9.11 -1.41 -10.44
C ARG A 56 10.30 -0.54 -10.84
N ARG A 57 11.35 -1.17 -11.37
CA ARG A 57 12.42 -0.42 -12.05
C ARG A 57 11.84 0.30 -13.25
N GLN A 58 12.40 1.46 -13.55
CA GLN A 58 12.12 2.16 -14.81
C GLN A 58 12.36 1.17 -15.95
N ASP A 59 11.38 1.02 -16.84
CA ASP A 59 11.38 0.09 -17.98
C ASP A 59 11.22 -1.41 -17.67
N SER A 60 10.72 -1.77 -16.47
CA SER A 60 10.32 -3.15 -16.16
C SER A 60 8.80 -3.33 -16.18
N ASP A 61 8.33 -4.32 -16.93
CA ASP A 61 6.93 -4.79 -16.89
C ASP A 61 6.61 -5.59 -15.62
N ARG A 62 7.64 -6.01 -14.87
CA ARG A 62 7.47 -6.79 -13.65
C ARG A 62 7.20 -5.86 -12.48
N ARG A 63 5.93 -5.82 -12.05
CA ARG A 63 5.52 -5.08 -10.83
C ARG A 63 6.25 -5.60 -9.60
N ILE A 64 6.77 -4.69 -8.79
CA ILE A 64 7.39 -5.00 -7.50
C ILE A 64 6.58 -4.29 -6.43
N ILE A 65 5.61 -5.01 -5.86
CA ILE A 65 4.71 -4.42 -4.87
C ILE A 65 5.38 -4.44 -3.50
N LYS A 66 5.52 -3.26 -2.91
CA LYS A 66 5.89 -3.07 -1.50
C LYS A 66 4.69 -2.57 -0.70
N ILE A 67 4.50 -3.11 0.48
CA ILE A 67 3.43 -2.75 1.42
C ILE A 67 4.02 -1.79 2.43
N ASN A 68 3.33 -0.67 2.66
CA ASN A 68 3.60 0.24 3.76
C ASN A 68 2.96 -0.33 5.02
N LEU A 69 3.76 -1.03 5.83
CA LEU A 69 3.28 -1.74 7.00
C LEU A 69 2.69 -0.79 8.04
N THR A 70 3.32 0.37 8.24
CA THR A 70 2.90 1.44 9.15
C THR A 70 1.47 1.91 8.82
N ALA A 71 1.22 2.30 7.57
CA ALA A 71 -0.10 2.77 7.15
C ALA A 71 -1.18 1.68 7.25
N VAL A 72 -0.83 0.42 6.95
CA VAL A 72 -1.77 -0.71 7.09
C VAL A 72 -2.11 -0.97 8.57
N GLN A 73 -1.13 -0.86 9.47
CA GLN A 73 -1.37 -1.00 10.92
C GLN A 73 -2.22 0.15 11.47
N GLU A 74 -1.98 1.38 11.02
CA GLU A 74 -2.82 2.53 11.36
C GLU A 74 -4.27 2.31 10.90
N LEU A 75 -4.47 1.90 9.64
CA LEU A 75 -5.80 1.57 9.10
C LEU A 75 -6.50 0.50 9.94
N ARG A 76 -5.76 -0.52 10.41
CA ARG A 76 -6.28 -1.57 11.29
C ARG A 76 -6.75 -1.02 12.64
N GLY A 77 -5.96 -0.11 13.22
CA GLY A 77 -6.25 0.52 14.50
C GLY A 77 -7.45 1.47 14.46
N THR A 78 -7.76 2.05 13.29
CA THR A 78 -8.95 2.89 13.11
C THR A 78 -10.23 2.04 13.15
N PRO A 79 -11.18 2.30 14.07
CA PRO A 79 -12.46 1.61 14.09
C PRO A 79 -13.23 1.85 12.79
N ALA A 80 -14.02 0.88 12.34
CA ALA A 80 -14.75 0.95 11.07
C ALA A 80 -15.70 2.15 10.96
N ALA A 81 -16.13 2.73 12.08
CA ALA A 81 -16.94 3.94 12.13
C ALA A 81 -16.18 5.23 11.73
N PHE A 82 -14.85 5.19 11.68
CA PHE A 82 -13.96 6.33 11.40
C PHE A 82 -13.04 6.09 10.20
N ARG A 83 -13.29 5.02 9.43
CA ARG A 83 -12.57 4.70 8.19
C ARG A 83 -13.19 5.37 6.98
#